data_AF-A0A097PKD4-F1
#
_entry.id   AF-A0A097PKD4-F1
#
_cell.length_a   1.000
_cell.length_b   1.000
_cell.length_c   1.000
_cell.angle_alpha   90.00
_cell.angle_beta   90.00
_cell.angle_gamma   90.00
#
_symmetry.space_group_name_H-M   'P 1'
#
loop_
_entity.id
_entity.type
_entity.pdbx_description
1 polymer ?
#
loop_
_entity_poly.entity_id
_entity_poly.type
_entity_poly.pdbx_seq_one_letter_code
_entity_poly.pdbx_strand_id
1 'polypeptide(L)' 'IPGMEGVKRAAVEAGAFGCTISGAGPTAVAVIDGEEKGKEIGERMVEAFLVDGKLKAKATVAKLDRTGARVV' A
#
# COMPACT_ATOMS: atom_id res chain seq x y z
N ILE A 1 -2.15 10.24 -8.65
CA ILE A 1 -2.26 8.88 -9.23
C ILE A 1 -3.75 8.61 -9.46
N PRO A 2 -4.18 8.16 -10.66
CA PRO A 2 -5.57 7.77 -10.89
C PRO A 2 -6.05 6.77 -9.83
N GLY A 3 -7.22 7.00 -9.23
CA GLY A 3 -7.78 6.15 -8.17
C GLY A 3 -7.16 6.30 -6.77
N MET A 4 -6.19 7.20 -6.55
CA MET A 4 -5.49 7.32 -5.24
C MET A 4 -6.42 7.60 -4.06
N GLU A 5 -7.44 8.44 -4.25
CA GLU A 5 -8.39 8.76 -3.17
C GLU A 5 -9.20 7.51 -2.76
N GLY A 6 -9.58 6.66 -3.73
CA GLY A 6 -10.20 5.37 -3.46
C GLY A 6 -9.28 4.42 -2.70
N VAL A 7 -8.01 4.36 -3.10
CA VAL A 7 -6.99 3.54 -2.44
C VAL A 7 -6.75 3.96 -0.99
N LYS A 8 -6.65 5.27 -0.72
CA LYS A 8 -6.52 5.79 0.65
C LYS A 8 -7.69 5.38 1.52
N ARG A 9 -8.91 5.54 1.02
CA ARG A 9 -10.14 5.15 1.72
C ARG A 9 -10.17 3.64 1.99
N ALA A 10 -9.93 2.83 0.96
CA ALA A 10 -9.90 1.37 1.07
C ALA A 10 -8.88 0.88 2.10
N ALA A 11 -7.68 1.48 2.13
CA ALA A 11 -6.66 1.13 3.10
C ALA A 11 -7.10 1.42 4.55
N VAL A 12 -7.64 2.61 4.81
CA VAL A 12 -8.09 3.02 6.16
C VAL A 12 -9.32 2.21 6.60
N GLU A 13 -10.28 1.96 5.71
CA GLU A 13 -11.44 1.11 5.97
C GLU A 13 -11.04 -0.34 6.28
N ALA A 14 -9.98 -0.86 5.65
CA ALA A 14 -9.40 -2.17 5.95
C ALA A 14 -8.52 -2.17 7.23
N GLY A 15 -8.40 -1.04 7.92
CA GLY A 15 -7.74 -0.95 9.22
C GLY A 15 -6.25 -0.58 9.16
N ALA A 16 -5.79 0.05 8.09
CA ALA A 16 -4.50 0.76 8.09
C ALA A 16 -4.57 1.99 8.99
N PHE A 17 -3.47 2.32 9.67
CA PHE A 17 -3.35 3.54 10.46
C PHE A 17 -3.34 4.81 9.60
N GLY A 18 -2.91 4.67 8.35
CA GLY A 18 -2.90 5.74 7.36
C GLY A 18 -2.34 5.25 6.04
N CYS A 19 -2.64 6.00 4.97
CA CYS A 19 -2.18 5.69 3.61
C CYS A 19 -1.82 6.97 2.87
N THR A 20 -0.67 6.98 2.20
CA THR A 20 -0.16 8.12 1.42
C THR A 20 0.66 7.66 0.21
N ILE A 21 1.23 8.61 -0.52
CA ILE A 21 2.19 8.32 -1.61
C ILE A 21 3.57 8.00 -1.03
N SER A 22 4.26 7.05 -1.63
CA SER A 22 5.67 6.75 -1.32
C SER A 22 6.58 7.51 -2.28
N GLY A 23 7.39 8.42 -1.75
CA GLY A 23 8.25 9.30 -2.54
C GLY A 23 7.44 10.20 -3.48
N ALA A 24 7.86 10.31 -4.74
CA ALA A 24 7.14 11.06 -5.77
C ALA A 24 5.94 10.31 -6.39
N GLY A 25 5.73 9.03 -6.01
CA GLY A 25 4.76 8.15 -6.65
C GLY A 25 5.30 7.40 -7.88
N PRO A 26 4.50 6.52 -8.51
CA PRO A 26 3.06 6.31 -8.30
C PRO A 26 2.71 5.31 -7.18
N THR A 27 3.68 4.83 -6.42
CA THR A 27 3.46 3.86 -5.35
C THR A 27 2.69 4.47 -4.18
N ALA A 28 1.66 3.77 -3.72
CA ALA A 28 1.00 4.05 -2.44
C ALA A 28 1.64 3.23 -1.32
N VAL A 29 1.67 3.80 -0.11
CA VAL A 29 2.14 3.12 1.10
C VAL A 29 1.11 3.27 2.21
N ALA A 30 0.86 2.18 2.93
CA ALA A 30 -0.01 2.15 4.09
C ALA A 30 0.79 1.71 5.33
N VAL A 31 0.51 2.35 6.47
CA VAL A 31 1.08 1.97 7.77
C VAL A 31 0.12 1.02 8.47
N ILE A 32 0.63 -0.12 8.92
CA ILE A 32 -0.15 -1.27 9.41
C ILE A 32 0.51 -1.90 10.64
N ASP A 33 -0.20 -2.77 11.36
CA ASP A 33 0.23 -3.41 12.61
C ASP A 33 0.85 -4.82 12.42
N GLY A 34 0.52 -5.54 11.35
CA GLY A 34 0.96 -6.91 11.15
C GLY A 34 0.91 -7.40 9.70
N GLU A 35 1.63 -8.50 9.41
CA GLU A 35 1.78 -9.00 8.04
C GLU A 35 0.48 -9.57 7.46
N GLU A 36 -0.28 -10.32 8.26
CA GLU A 36 -1.55 -10.91 7.84
C GLU A 36 -2.57 -9.84 7.44
N LYS A 37 -2.84 -8.89 8.34
CA LYS A 37 -3.67 -7.71 8.06
C LYS A 37 -3.12 -6.88 6.91
N GLY A 38 -1.79 -6.80 6.79
CA GLY A 38 -1.11 -6.12 5.68
C GLY A 38 -1.40 -6.72 4.31
N LYS A 39 -1.54 -8.04 4.21
CA LYS A 39 -1.91 -8.73 2.96
C LYS A 39 -3.33 -8.37 2.57
N GLU A 40 -4.27 -8.43 3.51
CA GLU A 40 -5.66 -8.03 3.29
C GLU A 40 -5.78 -6.56 2.86
N ILE A 41 -5.15 -5.64 3.60
CA ILE A 41 -5.11 -4.21 3.25
C ILE A 41 -4.51 -4.01 1.86
N GLY A 42 -3.42 -4.71 1.55
CA GLY A 42 -2.76 -4.66 0.24
C GLY A 42 -3.66 -5.11 -0.91
N GLU A 43 -4.44 -6.17 -0.73
CA GLU A 43 -5.42 -6.65 -1.71
C GLU A 43 -6.53 -5.62 -1.95
N ARG A 44 -7.07 -5.02 -0.89
CA ARG A 44 -8.10 -3.96 -0.97
C ARG A 44 -7.58 -2.72 -1.69
N MET A 45 -6.32 -2.34 -1.45
CA MET A 45 -5.65 -1.25 -2.17
C MET A 45 -5.46 -1.57 -3.66
N VAL A 46 -5.08 -2.80 -4.01
CA VAL A 46 -4.93 -3.23 -5.41
C VAL A 46 -6.27 -3.23 -6.13
N GLU A 47 -7.32 -3.73 -5.49
CA GLU A 47 -8.69 -3.71 -6.02
C GLU A 47 -9.15 -2.27 -6.27
N ALA A 48 -8.92 -1.35 -5.32
CA ALA A 48 -9.27 0.06 -5.49
C ALA A 48 -8.51 0.72 -6.66
N PHE A 49 -7.23 0.41 -6.86
CA PHE A 49 -6.50 0.89 -8.04
C PHE A 49 -7.09 0.35 -9.35
N LEU A 50 -7.57 -0.90 -9.36
CA LEU A 50 -8.18 -1.51 -10.52
C LEU A 50 -9.54 -0.88 -10.85
N VAL A 51 -10.41 -0.72 -9.84
CA VAL A 51 -11.78 -0.23 -10.02
C VAL A 51 -11.81 1.28 -10.28
N ASP A 52 -11.19 2.07 -9.40
CA ASP A 52 -11.28 3.53 -9.44
C ASP A 52 -10.24 4.13 -10.39
N GLY A 53 -9.05 3.52 -10.46
CA GLY A 53 -7.92 3.99 -11.25
C GLY A 53 -7.79 3.36 -12.63
N LYS A 54 -8.42 2.20 -12.87
CA LYS A 54 -8.19 1.34 -14.04
C LYS A 54 -6.72 0.94 -14.19
N LEU A 55 -6.01 0.78 -13.07
CA LEU A 55 -4.59 0.46 -13.01
C LEU A 55 -4.39 -0.96 -12.48
N LYS A 56 -3.46 -1.70 -13.09
CA LYS A 56 -2.95 -2.94 -12.51
C LYS A 56 -1.89 -2.59 -11.47
N ALA A 57 -2.02 -3.16 -10.28
CA ALA A 57 -1.09 -2.94 -9.17
C ALA A 57 -0.67 -4.27 -8.53
N LYS A 58 0.42 -4.22 -7.77
CA LYS A 58 0.89 -5.33 -6.92
C LYS A 58 1.18 -4.77 -5.53
N ALA A 59 0.78 -5.51 -4.50
CA ALA A 59 1.11 -5.20 -3.11
C ALA A 59 2.28 -6.05 -2.62
N THR A 60 3.05 -5.52 -1.69
CA THR A 60 4.06 -6.26 -0.92
C THR A 60 4.07 -5.71 0.49
N VAL A 61 4.12 -6.59 1.47
CA VAL A 61 4.24 -6.21 2.89
C VAL A 61 5.70 -6.33 3.29
N ALA A 62 6.25 -5.27 3.86
CA ALA A 62 7.64 -5.23 4.30
C ALA A 62 7.74 -4.54 5.67
N LYS A 63 8.73 -4.95 6.45
CA LYS A 63 9.18 -4.22 7.65
C LYS A 63 10.28 -3.25 7.25
N LEU A 64 10.44 -2.20 8.04
CA LEU A 64 11.54 -1.25 7.87
C LEU A 64 12.88 -1.99 7.90
N ASP A 65 13.69 -1.83 6.85
CA ASP A 65 15.06 -2.34 6.83
C ASP A 65 15.91 -1.52 7.82
N ARG A 66 16.44 -2.20 8.83
CA ARG A 66 17.30 -1.61 9.88
C ARG A 66 18.79 -1.79 9.61
N THR A 67 19.15 -2.60 8.62
CA THR A 67 20.54 -2.88 8.26
C THR A 67 21.00 -1.99 7.12
N GLY A 68 20.11 -1.73 6.16
CA GLY A 68 20.44 -0.95 4.95
C GLY A 68 21.37 -1.71 4.01
N ALA A 69 22.20 -0.96 3.27
CA ALA A 69 23.09 -1.51 2.25
C ALA A 69 24.21 -2.38 2.86
N ARG A 70 24.46 -3.55 2.25
CA ARG A 70 25.52 -4.50 2.62
C ARG A 70 26.02 -5.25 1.39
N VAL A 71 27.24 -5.77 1.45
CA VAL A 71 27.80 -6.66 0.41
C VAL A 71 27.07 -8.00 0.47
N VAL A 72 26.71 -8.55 -0.70
CA VAL A 72 26.03 -9.85 -0.87
C VAL A 72 26.96 -10.88 -1.48
#